data_AF-A0A1W9LPP9-F1
#
_entry.id   AF-A0A1W9LPP9-F1
#
_cell.length_a   1.000
_cell.length_b   1.000
_cell.length_c   1.000
_cell.angle_alpha   90.00
_cell.angle_beta   90.00
_cell.angle_gamma   90.00
#
_symmetry.space_group_name_H-M   'P 1'
#
loop_
_entity.id
_entity.type
_entity.pdbx_description
1 polymer ?
#
loop_
_entity_poly.entity_id
_entity_poly.type
_entity_poly.pdbx_seq_one_letter_code
_entity_poly.pdbx_strand_id
1 'polypeptide(L)'
;MQFVKKDILDIASLSAEEITLILDTAEKMKEISSRPVKKVPTLRGKTVVLFFYEASTRTRTSFDIAAKRLSADSISISASTSSIVKGETLIDTAKNIEAMNADVIVMRHSSSGAPHLLARCLKASVINAGDGTHAHPSQALLDMMTVRENKGTLKGLRIAIIGDISHSRVARSNIAGFTKMGSEVILAGPPTMMPRGIESLGAAVTYNIA
;
A
#
# COMPACT_ATOMS: atom_id res chain seq x y z
N MET A 1 -17.58 -6.83 11.30
CA MET A 1 -16.97 -5.49 11.51
C MET A 1 -17.17 -4.67 10.24
N GLN A 2 -17.45 -3.37 10.35
CA GLN A 2 -17.52 -2.45 9.20
C GLN A 2 -16.17 -1.72 9.08
N PHE A 3 -15.65 -1.59 7.86
CA PHE A 3 -14.44 -0.79 7.61
C PHE A 3 -14.82 0.69 7.59
N VAL A 4 -14.25 1.49 8.50
CA VAL A 4 -14.67 2.90 8.73
C VAL A 4 -13.62 3.93 8.31
N LYS A 5 -12.43 3.50 7.89
CA LYS A 5 -11.36 4.42 7.47
C LYS A 5 -11.61 4.94 6.06
N LYS A 6 -11.45 6.26 5.88
CA LYS A 6 -11.44 6.92 4.57
C LYS A 6 -10.22 6.54 3.75
N ASP A 7 -9.04 6.54 4.38
CA ASP A 7 -7.75 6.43 3.70
C ASP A 7 -6.96 5.20 4.17
N ILE A 8 -6.11 4.67 3.30
CA ILE A 8 -5.13 3.62 3.62
C ILE A 8 -3.75 4.18 3.32
N LEU A 9 -3.11 4.78 4.33
CA LEU A 9 -1.85 5.51 4.19
C LEU A 9 -0.64 4.72 4.67
N ASP A 10 -0.83 3.87 5.67
CA ASP A 10 0.19 3.00 6.25
C ASP A 10 -0.47 1.79 6.94
N ILE A 11 0.32 0.78 7.29
CA ILE A 11 -0.16 -0.39 8.04
C ILE A 11 -0.29 -0.10 9.54
N ALA A 12 0.52 0.83 10.06
CA ALA A 12 0.57 1.16 11.47
C ALA A 12 -0.77 1.72 11.99
N SER A 13 -1.55 2.37 11.14
CA SER A 13 -2.86 2.95 11.44
C SER A 13 -4.02 1.96 11.37
N LEU A 14 -3.86 0.80 10.73
CA LEU A 14 -4.90 -0.24 10.63
C LEU A 14 -4.95 -1.11 11.89
N SER A 15 -6.11 -1.49 12.39
CA SER A 15 -6.23 -2.51 13.44
C SER A 15 -5.96 -3.92 12.88
N ALA A 16 -5.69 -4.90 13.76
CA ALA A 16 -5.53 -6.29 13.32
C ALA A 16 -6.81 -6.85 12.67
N GLU A 17 -7.97 -6.43 13.17
CA GLU A 17 -9.28 -6.78 12.62
C GLU A 17 -9.51 -6.13 11.25
N GLU A 18 -9.06 -4.88 11.05
CA GLU A 18 -9.12 -4.20 9.75
C GLU A 18 -8.22 -4.87 8.72
N ILE A 19 -7.00 -5.25 9.11
CA ILE A 19 -6.09 -6.03 8.26
C ILE A 19 -6.75 -7.37 7.90
N THR A 20 -7.28 -8.09 8.89
CA THR A 20 -7.96 -9.38 8.67
C THR A 20 -9.14 -9.23 7.71
N LEU A 21 -9.98 -8.22 7.89
CA LEU A 21 -11.11 -7.94 7.01
C LEU A 21 -10.66 -7.70 5.56
N ILE A 22 -9.57 -6.94 5.36
CA ILE A 22 -9.02 -6.70 4.01
C ILE A 22 -8.52 -8.01 3.40
N LEU A 23 -7.78 -8.82 4.15
CA LEU A 23 -7.24 -10.08 3.67
C LEU A 23 -8.34 -11.09 3.33
N ASP A 24 -9.37 -11.22 4.18
CA ASP A 24 -10.53 -12.08 3.95
C ASP A 24 -11.34 -11.64 2.73
N THR A 25 -11.44 -10.34 2.53
CA THR A 25 -12.08 -9.79 1.32
C THR A 25 -11.24 -10.09 0.08
N ALA A 26 -9.92 -9.91 0.16
CA ALA A 26 -9.00 -10.18 -0.95
C ALA A 26 -9.05 -11.65 -1.39
N GLU A 27 -9.12 -12.59 -0.44
CA GLU A 27 -9.25 -14.02 -0.70
C GLU A 27 -10.51 -14.35 -1.52
N LYS A 28 -11.67 -13.81 -1.12
CA LYS A 28 -12.92 -13.95 -1.88
C LYS A 28 -12.83 -13.32 -3.27
N MET A 29 -12.11 -12.20 -3.39
CA MET A 29 -11.93 -11.50 -4.66
C MET A 29 -10.98 -12.23 -5.63
N LYS A 30 -10.13 -13.17 -5.16
CA LYS A 30 -9.30 -14.00 -6.06
C LYS A 30 -10.14 -14.78 -7.06
N GLU A 31 -11.31 -15.27 -6.64
CA GLU A 31 -12.22 -16.03 -7.50
C GLU A 31 -12.66 -15.22 -8.74
N ILE A 32 -12.75 -13.89 -8.64
CA ILE A 32 -13.08 -13.06 -9.80
C ILE A 32 -12.04 -13.22 -10.91
N SER A 33 -10.78 -13.46 -10.54
CA SER A 33 -9.68 -13.62 -11.50
C SER A 33 -9.71 -14.97 -12.22
N SER A 34 -10.35 -16.00 -11.65
CA SER A 34 -10.49 -17.33 -12.26
C SER A 34 -11.74 -17.46 -13.13
N ARG A 35 -12.71 -16.55 -13.01
CA ARG A 35 -13.92 -16.53 -13.84
C ARG A 35 -13.60 -16.25 -15.32
N PRO A 36 -14.41 -16.78 -16.27
CA PRO A 36 -14.33 -16.40 -17.68
C PRO A 36 -14.54 -14.90 -17.88
N VAL A 37 -15.53 -14.34 -17.18
CA VAL A 37 -15.77 -12.90 -17.09
C VAL A 37 -15.10 -12.37 -15.82
N LYS A 38 -13.94 -11.75 -15.99
CA LYS A 38 -13.11 -11.21 -14.90
C LYS A 38 -13.59 -9.82 -14.44
N LYS A 39 -14.91 -9.61 -14.34
CA LYS A 39 -15.51 -8.33 -13.94
C LYS A 39 -16.70 -8.52 -13.01
N VAL A 40 -16.82 -7.65 -12.01
CA VAL A 40 -17.99 -7.54 -11.12
C VAL A 40 -18.35 -6.06 -10.95
N PRO A 41 -19.64 -5.68 -10.87
CA PRO A 41 -20.07 -4.28 -10.88
C PRO A 41 -19.94 -3.56 -9.53
N THR A 42 -19.10 -4.05 -8.60
CA THR A 42 -19.02 -3.58 -7.21
C THR A 42 -18.71 -2.10 -7.08
N LEU A 43 -17.88 -1.55 -7.97
CA LEU A 43 -17.49 -0.14 -7.99
C LEU A 43 -18.00 0.56 -9.27
N ARG A 44 -19.09 0.08 -9.87
CA ARG A 44 -19.67 0.72 -11.06
C ARG A 44 -20.05 2.17 -10.77
N GLY A 45 -19.62 3.08 -11.64
CA GLY A 45 -19.84 4.52 -11.49
C GLY A 45 -18.91 5.19 -10.48
N LYS A 46 -17.87 4.49 -10.01
CA LYS A 46 -16.80 5.05 -9.19
C LYS A 46 -15.57 5.34 -10.04
N THR A 47 -14.92 6.46 -9.77
CA THR A 47 -13.71 6.89 -10.46
C THR A 47 -12.47 6.67 -9.58
N VAL A 48 -11.49 5.93 -10.09
CA VAL A 48 -10.20 5.65 -9.45
C VAL A 48 -9.08 6.35 -10.23
N VAL A 49 -8.46 7.35 -9.61
CA VAL A 49 -7.31 8.05 -10.18
C VAL A 49 -6.02 7.40 -9.70
N LEU A 50 -5.19 6.95 -10.63
CA LEU A 50 -3.86 6.40 -10.40
C LEU A 50 -2.84 7.51 -10.60
N PHE A 51 -2.41 8.14 -9.50
CA PHE A 51 -1.44 9.23 -9.51
C PHE A 51 -0.05 8.72 -9.16
N PHE A 52 0.76 8.44 -10.18
CA PHE A 52 2.10 7.87 -10.01
C PHE A 52 3.15 8.90 -10.43
N TYR A 53 3.74 9.58 -9.44
CA TYR A 53 4.82 10.52 -9.64
C TYR A 53 6.15 9.81 -9.92
N GLU A 54 6.39 8.70 -9.20
CA GLU A 54 7.51 7.79 -9.48
C GLU A 54 7.09 6.65 -10.41
N ALA A 55 7.99 6.27 -11.33
CA ALA A 55 7.77 5.17 -12.24
C ALA A 55 7.55 3.84 -11.49
N SER A 56 6.39 3.21 -11.72
CA SER A 56 6.12 1.86 -11.22
C SER A 56 5.12 1.13 -12.10
N THR A 57 5.62 0.41 -13.10
CA THR A 57 4.77 -0.33 -14.06
C THR A 57 3.93 -1.39 -13.35
N ARG A 58 4.54 -2.22 -12.49
CA ARG A 58 3.84 -3.34 -11.84
C ARG A 58 2.72 -2.86 -10.92
N THR A 59 3.03 -1.94 -10.01
CA THR A 59 2.07 -1.43 -9.02
C THR A 59 0.94 -0.65 -9.69
N ARG A 60 1.25 0.22 -10.65
CA ARG A 60 0.22 0.99 -11.36
C ARG A 60 -0.71 0.06 -12.14
N THR A 61 -0.16 -0.89 -12.89
CA THR A 61 -0.95 -1.83 -13.68
C THR A 61 -1.79 -2.76 -12.80
N SER A 62 -1.30 -3.18 -11.62
CA SER A 62 -2.10 -4.01 -10.72
C SER A 62 -3.30 -3.26 -10.16
N PHE A 63 -3.15 -1.99 -9.76
CA PHE A 63 -4.27 -1.16 -9.33
C PHE A 63 -5.25 -0.86 -10.47
N ASP A 64 -4.75 -0.57 -11.68
CA ASP A 64 -5.60 -0.36 -12.87
C ASP A 64 -6.44 -1.60 -13.19
N ILE A 65 -5.82 -2.78 -13.19
CA ILE A 65 -6.53 -4.05 -13.38
C ILE A 65 -7.56 -4.27 -12.27
N ALA A 66 -7.19 -4.01 -11.01
CA ALA A 66 -8.12 -4.17 -9.88
C ALA A 66 -9.36 -3.27 -10.02
N ALA A 67 -9.18 -1.99 -10.35
CA ALA A 67 -10.27 -1.05 -10.60
C ALA A 67 -11.20 -1.53 -11.72
N LYS A 68 -10.62 -1.90 -12.87
CA LYS A 68 -11.36 -2.40 -14.04
C LYS A 68 -12.11 -3.70 -13.77
N ARG A 69 -11.54 -4.61 -12.96
CA ARG A 69 -12.18 -5.85 -12.51
C ARG A 69 -13.38 -5.59 -11.61
N LEU A 70 -13.37 -4.49 -10.88
CA LEU A 70 -14.49 -4.04 -10.05
C LEU A 70 -15.45 -3.08 -10.79
N SER A 71 -15.28 -2.95 -12.11
CA SER A 71 -16.07 -2.05 -12.98
C SER A 71 -15.99 -0.56 -12.61
N ALA A 72 -14.93 -0.13 -11.93
CA ALA A 72 -14.62 1.29 -11.76
C ALA A 72 -14.00 1.87 -13.03
N ASP A 73 -14.19 3.16 -13.25
CA ASP A 73 -13.49 3.94 -14.25
C ASP A 73 -12.10 4.31 -13.71
N SER A 74 -11.03 3.92 -14.40
CA SER A 74 -9.66 4.20 -13.98
C SER A 74 -8.99 5.23 -14.88
N ILE A 75 -8.37 6.24 -14.26
CA ILE A 75 -7.66 7.32 -14.95
C ILE A 75 -6.22 7.33 -14.45
N SER A 76 -5.25 7.26 -15.36
CA SER A 76 -3.83 7.26 -15.01
C SER A 76 -3.23 8.63 -15.25
N ILE A 77 -2.61 9.21 -14.22
CA ILE A 77 -1.87 10.47 -14.28
C ILE A 77 -0.42 10.18 -13.91
N SER A 78 0.52 10.48 -14.80
CA SER A 78 1.96 10.35 -14.54
C SER A 78 2.64 11.71 -14.57
N ALA A 79 3.64 11.91 -13.70
CA ALA A 79 4.41 13.16 -13.66
C ALA A 79 5.05 13.51 -15.01
N SER A 80 5.49 12.51 -15.78
CA SER A 80 6.09 12.67 -17.11
C SER A 80 5.14 13.21 -18.19
N THR A 81 3.82 13.11 -17.98
CA THR A 81 2.80 13.54 -18.96
C THR A 81 1.89 14.66 -18.44
N SER A 82 1.93 14.94 -17.13
CA SER A 82 1.10 15.93 -16.47
C SER A 82 1.74 17.33 -16.43
N SER A 83 0.90 18.35 -16.32
CA SER A 83 1.25 19.76 -16.10
C SER A 83 2.17 20.03 -14.89
N ILE A 84 2.47 19.03 -14.07
CA ILE A 84 3.42 19.12 -12.95
C ILE A 84 4.83 19.49 -13.41
N VAL A 85 5.19 19.20 -14.67
CA VAL A 85 6.43 19.67 -15.29
C VAL A 85 6.49 21.22 -15.35
N LYS A 86 5.35 21.91 -15.28
CA LYS A 86 5.26 23.38 -15.27
C LYS A 86 5.35 24.00 -13.86
N GLY A 87 5.75 23.24 -12.84
CA GLY A 87 5.94 23.76 -11.48
C GLY A 87 4.68 23.85 -10.63
N GLU A 88 3.62 23.11 -10.99
CA GLU A 88 2.43 22.97 -10.12
C GLU A 88 2.80 22.33 -8.78
N THR A 89 2.23 22.85 -7.69
CA THR A 89 2.41 22.23 -6.38
C THR A 89 1.57 20.96 -6.27
N LEU A 90 1.95 20.08 -5.35
CA LEU A 90 1.17 18.88 -5.05
C LEU A 90 -0.28 19.21 -4.63
N ILE A 91 -0.49 20.37 -4.01
CA ILE A 91 -1.82 20.85 -3.60
C ILE A 91 -2.62 21.29 -4.84
N ASP A 92 -2.01 21.92 -5.83
CA ASP A 92 -2.69 22.30 -7.07
C ASP A 92 -3.10 21.07 -7.86
N THR A 93 -2.21 20.07 -7.94
CA THR A 93 -2.56 18.76 -8.51
C THR A 93 -3.71 18.10 -7.76
N ALA A 94 -3.72 18.18 -6.42
CA ALA A 94 -4.81 17.66 -5.60
C ALA A 94 -6.15 18.33 -5.95
N LYS A 95 -6.19 19.66 -6.03
CA LYS A 95 -7.39 20.42 -6.43
C LYS A 95 -7.87 20.08 -7.84
N ASN A 96 -6.94 19.90 -8.79
CA ASN A 96 -7.27 19.47 -10.14
C ASN A 96 -7.92 18.08 -10.15
N ILE A 97 -7.38 17.13 -9.38
CA ILE A 97 -7.97 15.80 -9.23
C ILE A 97 -9.34 15.87 -8.53
N GLU A 98 -9.50 16.75 -7.54
CA GLU A 98 -10.79 16.97 -6.88
C GLU A 98 -11.86 17.49 -7.86
N ALA A 99 -11.48 18.40 -8.75
CA ALA A 99 -12.35 18.93 -9.81
C ALA A 99 -12.78 17.85 -10.82
N MET A 100 -12.00 16.78 -10.97
CA MET A 100 -12.37 15.59 -11.76
C MET A 100 -13.37 14.67 -11.04
N ASN A 101 -13.78 15.03 -9.81
CA ASN A 101 -14.75 14.30 -8.99
C ASN A 101 -14.33 12.83 -8.75
N ALA A 102 -13.03 12.62 -8.49
CA ALA A 102 -12.48 11.30 -8.18
C ALA A 102 -13.03 10.76 -6.84
N ASP A 103 -13.45 9.50 -6.81
CA ASP A 103 -13.86 8.83 -5.56
C ASP A 103 -12.65 8.31 -4.78
N VAL A 104 -11.65 7.77 -5.50
CA VAL A 104 -10.43 7.17 -4.93
C VAL A 104 -9.20 7.64 -5.67
N ILE A 105 -8.13 7.93 -4.93
CA ILE A 105 -6.82 8.30 -5.47
C ILE A 105 -5.80 7.29 -4.95
N VAL A 106 -5.18 6.56 -5.87
CA VAL A 106 -4.02 5.70 -5.59
C VAL A 106 -2.77 6.50 -5.91
N MET A 107 -2.00 6.84 -4.88
CA MET A 107 -0.86 7.72 -5.01
C MET A 107 0.46 6.97 -4.81
N ARG A 108 1.44 7.22 -5.69
CA ARG A 108 2.84 6.89 -5.43
C ARG A 108 3.72 8.12 -5.61
N HIS A 109 4.59 8.39 -4.63
CA HIS A 109 5.37 9.63 -4.60
C HIS A 109 6.77 9.42 -3.98
N SER A 110 7.75 10.21 -4.42
CA SER A 110 9.13 10.13 -3.91
C SER A 110 9.28 10.72 -2.51
N SER A 111 8.50 11.76 -2.20
CA SER A 111 8.47 12.39 -0.88
C SER A 111 7.57 11.63 0.10
N SER A 112 8.13 11.23 1.24
CA SER A 112 7.40 10.67 2.37
C SER A 112 6.35 11.65 2.89
N GLY A 113 5.15 11.17 3.21
CA GLY A 113 4.03 11.99 3.70
C GLY A 113 3.19 12.66 2.61
N ALA A 114 3.57 12.57 1.33
CA ALA A 114 2.78 13.15 0.25
C ALA A 114 1.33 12.61 0.16
N PRO A 115 1.07 11.30 0.33
CA PRO A 115 -0.30 10.78 0.43
C PRO A 115 -1.08 11.33 1.64
N HIS A 116 -0.40 11.61 2.75
CA HIS A 116 -1.01 12.19 3.94
C HIS A 116 -1.42 13.63 3.72
N LEU A 117 -0.65 14.39 2.94
CA LEU A 117 -1.03 15.74 2.52
C LEU A 117 -2.31 15.70 1.69
N LEU A 118 -2.36 14.84 0.66
CA LEU A 118 -3.56 14.68 -0.18
C LEU A 118 -4.79 14.25 0.64
N ALA A 119 -4.62 13.29 1.55
CA ALA A 119 -5.71 12.78 2.37
C ALA A 119 -6.36 13.86 3.24
N ARG A 120 -5.59 14.85 3.70
CA ARG A 120 -6.08 16.00 4.47
C ARG A 120 -6.74 17.08 3.61
N CYS A 121 -6.33 17.21 2.36
CA CYS A 121 -6.84 18.24 1.45
C CYS A 121 -8.08 17.81 0.67
N LEU A 122 -8.32 16.50 0.52
CA LEU A 122 -9.30 15.96 -0.42
C LEU A 122 -10.42 15.18 0.27
N LYS A 123 -11.63 15.31 -0.27
CA LYS A 123 -12.76 14.45 0.11
C LYS A 123 -12.62 13.01 -0.40
N ALA A 124 -11.93 12.83 -1.52
CA ALA A 124 -11.64 11.51 -2.08
C ALA A 124 -10.87 10.63 -1.08
N SER A 125 -11.04 9.32 -1.20
CA SER A 125 -10.27 8.35 -0.43
C SER A 125 -8.87 8.20 -1.01
N VAL A 126 -7.84 8.20 -0.17
CA VAL A 126 -6.44 8.09 -0.62
C VAL A 126 -5.86 6.73 -0.24
N ILE A 127 -5.27 6.04 -1.21
CA ILE A 127 -4.53 4.80 -1.03
C ILE A 127 -3.05 5.06 -1.34
N ASN A 128 -2.18 4.82 -0.37
CA ASN A 128 -0.74 4.93 -0.54
C ASN A 128 -0.18 3.68 -1.26
N ALA A 129 0.27 3.87 -2.51
CA ALA A 129 0.98 2.88 -3.32
C ALA A 129 2.52 3.02 -3.24
N GLY A 130 3.02 3.75 -2.24
CA GLY A 130 4.42 3.94 -1.92
C GLY A 130 4.76 5.42 -1.76
N ASP A 131 5.31 5.81 -0.60
CA ASP A 131 5.82 7.16 -0.36
C ASP A 131 7.25 7.13 0.19
N GLY A 132 8.21 7.63 -0.59
CA GLY A 132 9.63 7.70 -0.20
C GLY A 132 10.14 6.41 0.43
N THR A 133 10.77 6.50 1.60
CA THR A 133 11.19 5.34 2.41
C THR A 133 10.21 5.02 3.55
N HIS A 134 9.03 5.65 3.55
CA HIS A 134 8.09 5.61 4.67
C HIS A 134 7.19 4.36 4.66
N ALA A 135 6.24 4.25 3.72
CA ALA A 135 5.26 3.17 3.74
C ALA A 135 4.89 2.65 2.34
N HIS A 136 4.40 1.41 2.30
CA HIS A 136 3.77 0.78 1.14
C HIS A 136 2.72 -0.24 1.63
N PRO A 137 1.56 0.21 2.15
CA PRO A 137 0.61 -0.67 2.84
C PRO A 137 0.06 -1.78 1.95
N SER A 138 -0.24 -1.50 0.68
CA SER A 138 -0.76 -2.54 -0.23
C SER A 138 0.24 -3.68 -0.47
N GLN A 139 1.55 -3.40 -0.45
CA GLN A 139 2.58 -4.45 -0.60
C GLN A 139 2.66 -5.30 0.68
N ALA A 140 2.59 -4.68 1.86
CA ALA A 140 2.58 -5.44 3.11
C ALA A 140 1.33 -6.32 3.27
N LEU A 141 0.15 -5.82 2.84
CA LEU A 141 -1.06 -6.64 2.76
C LEU A 141 -0.90 -7.83 1.81
N LEU A 142 -0.27 -7.63 0.65
CA LEU A 142 0.02 -8.71 -0.29
C LEU A 142 1.00 -9.75 0.30
N ASP A 143 2.04 -9.29 0.98
CA ASP A 143 3.04 -10.17 1.61
C ASP A 143 2.37 -11.00 2.73
N MET A 144 1.56 -10.36 3.58
CA MET A 144 0.78 -11.04 4.62
C MET A 144 -0.23 -12.03 4.02
N MET A 145 -0.93 -11.67 2.94
CA MET A 145 -1.83 -12.58 2.23
C MET A 145 -1.08 -13.83 1.75
N THR A 146 0.10 -13.63 1.14
CA THR A 146 0.93 -14.72 0.62
C THR A 146 1.39 -15.64 1.75
N VAL A 147 1.86 -15.09 2.87
CA VAL A 147 2.26 -15.89 4.04
C VAL A 147 1.07 -16.66 4.61
N ARG A 148 -0.09 -16.00 4.79
CA ARG A 148 -1.31 -16.62 5.30
C ARG A 148 -1.77 -17.78 4.42
N GLU A 149 -1.70 -17.65 3.10
CA GLU A 149 -2.06 -18.71 2.16
C GLU A 149 -1.13 -19.93 2.28
N ASN A 150 0.17 -19.70 2.49
CA ASN A 150 1.16 -20.79 2.53
C ASN A 150 1.32 -21.41 3.93
N LYS A 151 0.99 -20.68 4.99
CA LYS A 151 1.22 -21.10 6.39
C LYS A 151 -0.08 -21.29 7.19
N GLY A 152 -1.23 -20.89 6.65
CA GLY A 152 -2.54 -20.97 7.30
C GLY A 152 -2.79 -19.93 8.40
N THR A 153 -1.74 -19.30 8.93
CA THR A 153 -1.82 -18.28 9.99
C THR A 153 -0.71 -17.26 9.83
N LEU A 154 -0.88 -16.09 10.44
CA LEU A 154 0.18 -15.09 10.65
C LEU A 154 0.70 -15.12 12.10
N LYS A 155 -0.16 -15.51 13.05
CA LYS A 155 0.14 -15.49 14.48
C LYS A 155 1.16 -16.57 14.84
N GLY A 156 2.14 -16.21 15.64
CA GLY A 156 3.17 -17.12 16.16
C GLY A 156 4.23 -17.53 15.13
N LEU A 157 4.22 -16.95 13.94
CA LEU A 157 5.28 -17.16 12.95
C LEU A 157 6.52 -16.34 13.28
N ARG A 158 7.70 -16.88 12.95
CA ARG A 158 8.96 -16.13 12.93
C ARG A 158 9.25 -15.69 11.51
N ILE A 159 9.27 -14.39 11.27
CA ILE A 159 9.46 -13.78 9.95
C ILE A 159 10.83 -13.10 9.90
N ALA A 160 11.72 -13.61 9.07
CA ALA A 160 13.01 -12.99 8.80
C ALA A 160 12.90 -12.02 7.61
N ILE A 161 13.28 -10.76 7.79
CA ILE A 161 13.40 -9.75 6.72
C ILE A 161 14.88 -9.43 6.56
N ILE A 162 15.43 -9.72 5.38
CA ILE A 162 16.87 -9.66 5.12
C ILE A 162 17.19 -8.67 4.00
N GLY A 163 18.13 -7.76 4.23
CA GLY A 163 18.67 -6.87 3.19
C GLY A 163 18.82 -5.42 3.63
N ASP A 164 18.53 -4.49 2.71
CA ASP A 164 18.58 -3.05 2.97
C ASP A 164 17.32 -2.58 3.72
N ILE A 165 17.39 -2.53 5.05
CA ILE A 165 16.28 -2.10 5.90
C ILE A 165 16.13 -0.57 5.88
N SER A 166 17.23 0.16 5.73
CA SER A 166 17.25 1.63 5.74
C SER A 166 16.43 2.28 4.63
N HIS A 167 16.44 1.70 3.43
CA HIS A 167 15.73 2.26 2.29
C HIS A 167 14.42 1.53 1.95
N SER A 168 14.09 0.46 2.67
CA SER A 168 12.94 -0.38 2.34
C SER A 168 11.67 0.05 3.06
N ARG A 169 10.86 0.87 2.39
CA ARG A 169 9.45 1.14 2.76
C ARG A 169 8.62 -0.14 2.93
N VAL A 170 8.98 -1.20 2.20
CA VAL A 170 8.33 -2.52 2.27
C VAL A 170 8.71 -3.19 3.59
N ALA A 171 10.00 -3.22 3.95
CA ALA A 171 10.45 -3.77 5.23
C ALA A 171 9.76 -3.06 6.41
N ARG A 172 9.72 -1.72 6.40
CA ARG A 172 9.01 -0.94 7.45
C ARG A 172 7.54 -1.31 7.55
N SER A 173 6.84 -1.42 6.42
CA SER A 173 5.41 -1.78 6.40
C SER A 173 5.18 -3.22 6.86
N ASN A 174 6.08 -4.14 6.50
CA ASN A 174 6.03 -5.54 6.91
C ASN A 174 6.29 -5.73 8.40
N ILE A 175 7.27 -5.03 8.98
CA ILE A 175 7.51 -5.05 10.42
C ILE A 175 6.22 -4.67 11.16
N ALA A 176 5.64 -3.53 10.82
CA ALA A 176 4.41 -3.06 11.46
C ALA A 176 3.23 -4.03 11.27
N GLY A 177 3.10 -4.64 10.09
CA GLY A 177 2.02 -5.59 9.78
C GLY A 177 2.16 -6.92 10.49
N PHE A 178 3.28 -7.62 10.29
CA PHE A 178 3.50 -8.94 10.87
C PHE A 178 3.52 -8.89 12.40
N THR A 179 4.19 -7.91 13.01
CA THR A 179 4.18 -7.74 14.48
C THR A 179 2.76 -7.52 15.00
N LYS A 180 1.95 -6.69 14.33
CA LYS A 180 0.54 -6.45 14.71
C LYS A 180 -0.34 -7.69 14.55
N MET A 181 -0.05 -8.54 13.57
CA MET A 181 -0.73 -9.82 13.37
C MET A 181 -0.20 -10.94 14.29
N GLY A 182 0.71 -10.62 15.22
CA GLY A 182 1.21 -11.55 16.23
C GLY A 182 2.35 -12.45 15.75
N SER A 183 3.05 -12.08 14.67
CA SER A 183 4.31 -12.71 14.28
C SER A 183 5.48 -12.10 15.05
N GLU A 184 6.55 -12.88 15.25
CA GLU A 184 7.86 -12.39 15.69
C GLU A 184 8.67 -11.99 14.45
N VAL A 185 9.06 -10.72 14.34
CA VAL A 185 9.85 -10.22 13.20
C VAL A 185 11.31 -10.11 13.59
N ILE A 186 12.19 -10.67 12.76
CA ILE A 186 13.64 -10.63 12.92
C ILE A 186 14.25 -9.98 11.68
N LEU A 187 15.11 -9.00 11.88
CA LEU A 187 15.80 -8.28 10.81
C LEU A 187 17.24 -8.74 10.72
N ALA A 188 17.71 -8.93 9.49
CA ALA A 188 19.13 -9.18 9.23
C ALA A 188 19.63 -8.36 8.04
N GLY A 189 20.88 -7.95 8.08
CA GLY A 189 21.49 -7.20 7.00
C GLY A 189 22.80 -6.53 7.42
N PRO A 190 23.50 -5.87 6.48
CA PRO A 190 24.70 -5.12 6.79
C PRO A 190 24.44 -4.06 7.87
N PRO A 191 25.34 -3.86 8.86
CA PRO A 191 25.16 -2.83 9.88
C PRO A 191 24.93 -1.42 9.32
N THR A 192 25.52 -1.12 8.15
CA THR A 192 25.35 0.16 7.43
C THR A 192 23.95 0.36 6.84
N MET A 193 23.17 -0.72 6.70
CA MET A 193 21.82 -0.72 6.14
C MET A 193 20.74 -1.02 7.20
N MET A 194 21.10 -0.94 8.48
CA MET A 194 20.18 -1.09 9.60
C MET A 194 19.92 0.27 10.24
N PRO A 195 18.68 0.80 10.21
CA PRO A 195 18.35 2.04 10.90
C PRO A 195 18.56 1.92 12.41
N ARG A 196 19.11 2.97 13.01
CA ARG A 196 19.19 3.07 14.47
C ARG A 196 17.78 3.08 15.07
N GLY A 197 17.57 2.26 16.09
CA GLY A 197 16.30 2.19 16.82
C GLY A 197 15.17 1.51 16.05
N ILE A 198 15.48 0.73 15.01
CA ILE A 198 14.47 -0.04 14.26
C ILE A 198 13.70 -1.03 15.15
N GLU A 199 14.33 -1.46 16.26
CA GLU A 199 13.76 -2.34 17.27
C GLU A 199 12.50 -1.75 17.91
N SER A 200 12.37 -0.42 17.94
CA SER A 200 11.17 0.28 18.42
C SER A 200 9.90 -0.06 17.63
N LEU A 201 10.04 -0.59 16.41
CA LEU A 201 8.92 -1.08 15.61
C LEU A 201 8.50 -2.51 15.99
N GLY A 202 9.11 -3.12 17.01
CA GLY A 202 8.78 -4.46 17.50
C GLY A 202 9.44 -5.58 16.70
N ALA A 203 10.65 -5.35 16.19
CA ALA A 203 11.46 -6.36 15.51
C ALA A 203 12.79 -6.58 16.24
N ALA A 204 13.25 -7.82 16.32
CA ALA A 204 14.61 -8.14 16.77
C ALA A 204 15.61 -7.92 15.63
N VAL A 205 16.88 -7.64 15.96
CA VAL A 205 17.95 -7.46 14.97
C VAL A 205 19.03 -8.51 15.21
N THR A 206 19.48 -9.15 14.11
CA THR A 206 20.66 -10.00 14.08
C THR A 206 21.56 -9.59 12.91
N TYR A 207 22.88 -9.69 13.11
CA TYR A 207 23.85 -9.51 12.03
C TYR A 207 24.38 -10.84 11.50
N ASN A 208 23.89 -11.95 12.06
CA ASN A 208 24.20 -13.30 11.62
C ASN A 208 22.97 -13.94 10.96
N ILE A 209 23.15 -14.46 9.74
CA ILE A 209 22.13 -15.16 8.94
C ILE A 209 22.28 -16.69 9.08
N ALA A 210 23.40 -17.17 9.64
CA ALA A 210 23.69 -18.58 9.89
C ALA A 210 23.04 -19.11 11.17
#